data_AF-G9XF60-F1
#
_entry.id   AF-G9XF60-F1
#
_cell.length_a   1.000
_cell.length_b   1.000
_cell.length_c   1.000
_cell.angle_alpha   90.00
_cell.angle_beta   90.00
_cell.angle_gamma   90.00
#
_symmetry.space_group_name_H-M   'P 1'
#
loop_
_entity.id
_entity.type
_entity.pdbx_description
1 polymer ?
#
loop_
_entity_poly.entity_id
_entity_poly.type
_entity_poly.pdbx_seq_one_letter_code
_entity_poly.pdbx_strand_id
1 'polypeptide(L)' 'MKNLTDLFKKLRRLDLSKQEVQDSLYRISDWLTDEEHSVEDSYIQNQFEFLEKLISSAEKSNIYFFTGVEK' A
#
# COMPACT_ATOMS: atom_id res chain seq x y z
N MET A 1 -14.16 5.84 1.07
CA MET A 1 -13.73 4.51 0.60
C MET A 1 -12.37 4.66 -0.04
N LYS A 2 -11.39 3.83 0.32
CA LYS A 2 -10.03 3.92 -0.25
C LYS A 2 -9.95 3.05 -1.49
N ASN A 3 -9.20 3.49 -2.50
CA ASN A 3 -9.05 2.79 -3.77
C ASN A 3 -7.57 2.62 -4.14
N LEU A 4 -7.28 1.64 -5.00
CA LEU A 4 -5.94 1.30 -5.49
C LEU A 4 -5.24 2.49 -6.16
N THR A 5 -5.97 3.27 -6.96
CA THR A 5 -5.41 4.39 -7.72
C THR A 5 -4.77 5.43 -6.81
N ASP A 6 -5.40 5.76 -5.69
CA ASP A 6 -4.87 6.73 -4.74
C ASP A 6 -3.67 6.19 -3.96
N LEU A 7 -3.68 4.89 -3.64
CA LEU A 7 -2.51 4.20 -3.08
C LEU A 7 -1.31 4.29 -4.03
N PHE A 8 -1.50 3.98 -5.31
CA PHE A 8 -0.42 4.01 -6.30
C PHE A 8 0.19 5.40 -6.50
N LYS A 9 -0.63 6.46 -6.51
CA LYS A 9 -0.14 7.85 -6.58
C LYS A 9 0.79 8.20 -5.41
N LYS A 10 0.60 7.55 -4.26
CA LYS A 10 1.36 7.78 -3.03
C LYS A 10 2.39 6.68 -2.74
N LEU A 11 2.57 5.70 -3.64
CA LEU A 11 3.46 4.55 -3.42
C LEU A 11 4.89 4.96 -3.03
N ARG A 12 5.39 6.07 -3.60
CA ARG A 12 6.70 6.69 -3.26
C ARG A 12 6.85 7.15 -1.79
N ARG A 13 5.78 7.16 -1.01
CA ARG A 13 5.77 7.47 0.43
C ARG A 13 5.85 6.20 1.29
N LEU A 14 5.80 5.02 0.68
CA LEU A 14 5.94 3.74 1.36
C LEU A 14 7.35 3.19 1.15
N ASP A 15 7.93 2.69 2.24
CA ASP A 15 9.21 1.99 2.19
C ASP A 15 8.99 0.56 1.71
N LEU A 16 9.16 0.34 0.41
CA LEU A 16 8.96 -0.98 -0.19
C LEU A 16 10.02 -2.01 0.24
N SER A 17 11.07 -1.62 0.97
CA SER A 17 12.02 -2.57 1.56
C SER A 17 11.51 -3.22 2.84
N LYS A 18 10.47 -2.65 3.47
CA LYS A 18 9.92 -3.14 4.73
C LYS A 18 8.97 -4.29 4.49
N GLN A 19 9.19 -5.38 5.25
CA GLN A 19 8.39 -6.59 5.14
C GLN A 19 6.90 -6.32 5.38
N GLU A 20 6.54 -5.50 6.37
CA GLU A 20 5.13 -5.21 6.65
C GLU A 20 4.42 -4.47 5.51
N VAL A 21 5.15 -3.66 4.74
CA VAL A 21 4.62 -2.97 3.55
C VAL A 21 4.43 -3.98 2.42
N GLN A 22 5.44 -4.83 2.17
CA GLN A 22 5.36 -5.89 1.17
C GLN A 22 4.22 -6.86 1.48
N ASP A 23 4.10 -7.32 2.71
CA ASP A 23 3.07 -8.25 3.16
C ASP A 23 1.66 -7.67 2.95
N SER A 24 1.46 -6.39 3.27
CA SER A 24 0.16 -5.75 3.08
C SER A 24 -0.19 -5.59 1.60
N LEU A 25 0.78 -5.20 0.75
CA LEU A 25 0.59 -5.12 -0.69
C LEU A 25 0.34 -6.51 -1.31
N TYR A 26 1.07 -7.53 -0.86
CA TYR A 26 0.86 -8.91 -1.28
C TYR A 26 -0.55 -9.39 -0.92
N ARG A 27 -1.00 -9.17 0.33
CA ARG A 27 -2.36 -9.54 0.76
C ARG A 27 -3.45 -8.85 -0.06
N ILE A 28 -3.24 -7.59 -0.43
CA ILE A 28 -4.17 -6.89 -1.34
C ILE A 28 -4.18 -7.58 -2.70
N SER A 29 -3.01 -7.83 -3.28
CA SER A 29 -2.88 -8.47 -4.58
C SER A 29 -3.51 -9.86 -4.60
N ASP A 30 -3.19 -10.69 -3.61
CA ASP A 30 -3.64 -12.08 -3.45
C ASP A 30 -5.16 -12.16 -3.33
N TRP A 31 -5.75 -11.34 -2.45
CA TRP A 31 -7.19 -11.32 -2.24
C TRP A 31 -7.96 -10.87 -3.49
N LEU A 32 -7.43 -9.89 -4.23
CA LEU A 32 -8.07 -9.38 -5.45
C LEU A 32 -7.83 -10.25 -6.69
N THR A 33 -7.15 -11.39 -6.56
CA THR A 33 -7.08 -12.39 -7.63
C THR A 33 -8.35 -13.22 -7.76
N ASP A 34 -9.16 -13.30 -6.69
CA ASP A 34 -10.46 -13.96 -6.70
C ASP A 34 -11.53 -13.01 -7.25
N GLU A 35 -12.31 -13.45 -8.23
CA GLU A 35 -13.36 -12.66 -8.87
C GLU A 35 -14.56 -12.37 -7.94
N GLU A 36 -14.72 -13.14 -6.85
CA GLU A 36 -15.74 -12.87 -5.83
C GLU A 36 -15.34 -11.76 -4.84
N HIS A 37 -14.07 -11.37 -4.84
CA HIS A 37 -13.51 -10.39 -3.92
C HIS A 37 -13.37 -9.02 -4.57
N SER A 38 -13.43 -7.99 -3.72
CA SER A 38 -13.45 -6.62 -4.18
C SER A 38 -12.57 -5.70 -3.35
N VAL A 39 -12.24 -4.55 -3.93
CA VAL A 39 -11.54 -3.48 -3.20
C VAL A 39 -12.37 -2.94 -2.03
N GLU A 40 -13.68 -3.17 -2.03
CA GLU A 40 -14.61 -2.71 -1.01
C GLU A 40 -14.62 -3.61 0.23
N ASP A 41 -14.07 -4.82 0.11
CA ASP A 41 -14.04 -5.81 1.18
C ASP A 41 -13.33 -5.25 2.40
N SER A 42 -13.90 -5.50 3.59
CA SER A 42 -13.37 -5.01 4.86
C SER A 42 -11.92 -5.43 5.09
N TYR A 43 -11.55 -6.63 4.63
CA TYR A 43 -10.19 -7.13 4.65
C TYR A 43 -9.23 -6.21 3.88
N ILE A 44 -9.58 -5.82 2.65
CA ILE A 44 -8.80 -4.91 1.81
C ILE A 44 -8.78 -3.50 2.38
N GLN A 45 -9.92 -2.99 2.85
CA GLN A 45 -9.99 -1.66 3.46
C GLN A 45 -9.08 -1.55 4.70
N ASN A 46 -8.98 -2.61 5.50
CA ASN A 46 -8.03 -2.68 6.63
C ASN A 46 -6.57 -2.60 6.16
N GLN A 47 -6.21 -3.23 5.04
CA GLN A 47 -4.87 -3.11 4.46
C GLN A 47 -4.60 -1.67 3.97
N PHE A 48 -5.57 -1.05 3.29
CA PHE A 48 -5.44 0.36 2.90
C PHE A 48 -5.35 1.31 4.10
N GLU A 49 -6.02 1.00 5.21
CA GLU A 49 -5.86 1.76 6.46
C GLU A 49 -4.47 1.67 7.05
N PHE A 50 -3.89 0.48 7.05
CA PHE A 50 -2.52 0.29 7.47
C PHE A 50 -1.55 1.11 6.60
N LEU A 51 -1.62 0.97 5.28
CA LEU A 51 -0.72 1.67 4.35
C LEU A 51 -0.90 3.20 4.40
N GLU A 52 -2.14 3.71 4.50
CA GLU A 52 -2.37 5.15 4.63
C GLU A 52 -1.83 5.74 5.93
N LYS A 53 -1.77 4.98 7.04
CA LYS A 53 -1.10 5.44 8.27
C LYS A 53 0.40 5.64 8.04
N LEU A 54 1.04 4.73 7.30
CA LEU A 54 2.45 4.84 6.94
C LEU A 54 2.70 6.03 6.00
N ILE A 55 1.87 6.18 4.97
CA ILE A 55 1.89 7.32 4.05
C ILE A 55 1.74 8.64 4.81
N SER A 56 0.74 8.73 5.69
CA SER A 56 0.47 9.94 6.49
C SER A 56 1.67 10.30 7.38
N SER A 57 2.34 9.28 7.94
CA SER A 57 3.56 9.48 8.73
C SER A 57 4.69 10.02 7.85
N ALA A 58 4.91 9.41 6.69
CA ALA A 58 5.94 9.86 5.75
C ALA A 58 5.67 11.27 5.22
N GLU A 59 4.41 11.63 4.93
CA GLU A 59 4.03 12.97 4.50
C GLU A 59 4.32 14.02 5.58
N LYS A 60 3.95 13.75 6.84
CA LYS A 60 4.24 14.65 7.96
C LYS A 60 5.74 14.88 8.16
N SER A 61 6.55 13.85 7.90
CA SER A 61 8.00 13.92 7.99
C SER A 61 8.68 14.30 6.68
N ASN A 62 7.92 14.58 5.61
CA ASN A 62 8.39 14.85 4.26
C ASN A 62 9.36 13.79 3.68
N ILE A 63 9.14 12.51 4.00
CA ILE A 63 9.98 11.38 3.60
C ILE A 63 9.52 10.83 2.24
N TYR A 64 10.47 10.47 1.39
CA TYR A 64 10.25 9.75 0.14
C TYR A 64 11.17 8.54 0.08
N PHE A 65 10.65 7.42 -0.44
CA PHE A 65 11.41 6.21 -0.68
C PHE A 65 11.57 6.03 -2.19
N PHE A 66 12.77 5.61 -2.58
CA PHE A 66 13.10 5.33 -3.97
C PHE A 66 13.59 3.89 -4.04
N THR A 67 12.98 3.09 -4.91
CA THR A 67 13.52 1.79 -5.28
C THR A 67 14.74 2.04 -6.16
N GLY A 68 15.93 1.79 -5.63
CA GLY A 68 17.15 1.85 -6.43
C GLY A 68 17.10 0.76 -7.50
N VAL A 69 17.27 1.13 -8.77
CA VAL A 69 17.73 0.18 -9.78
C VAL A 69 19.25 0.17 -9.65
N GLU A 70 19.79 -0.75 -8.86
CA GLU A 70 21.21 -1.07 -9.01
C GLU A 70 21.40 -1.66 -10.41
N LYS A 71 22.31 -1.04 -11.18
CA LYS A 71 22.64 -1.41 -12.56
C LYS A 71 23.49 -2.67 -12.63
#